data_AF-A0A1I0ZPW3-F1
#
_entry.id   AF-A0A1I0ZPW3-F1
#
_cell.length_a   1.000
_cell.length_b   1.000
_cell.length_c   1.000
_cell.angle_alpha   90.00
_cell.angle_beta   90.00
_cell.angle_gamma   90.00
#
_symmetry.space_group_name_H-M   'P 1'
#
loop_
_entity.id
_entity.type
_entity.pdbx_description
1 polymer ?
#
loop_
_entity_poly.entity_id
_entity_poly.type
_entity_poly.pdbx_seq_one_letter_code
_entity_poly.pdbx_strand_id
1 'polypeptide(L)'
;MKHRQMLAIPMLVAALAAQAQDRTADPLAPLAQCINRSQFQFKTRDRLPASATTRIVRMKEEERRVSTADGYRLMLFRKSSQPFVNLKIERSADGWFAADRETIVAYMQEMSAGSRLPQQLPLETDTRQGVEVLGLNNASIAETLGIISFYTLLHAASGTVATAYVLNQPADRRDFATDAQYQALRDQFIAALAHCMADPAH
;
A
#
# COMPACT_ATOMS: atom_id res chain seq x y z
N MET A 1 40.45 64.59 -11.17
CA MET A 1 40.36 63.30 -10.45
C MET A 1 39.19 63.36 -9.47
N LYS A 2 38.04 62.73 -9.77
CA LYS A 2 37.00 62.40 -8.78
C LYS A 2 36.45 61.01 -9.12
N HIS A 3 36.59 60.10 -8.15
CA HIS A 3 36.31 58.68 -8.27
C HIS A 3 34.80 58.37 -8.24
N ARG A 4 34.42 57.43 -9.10
CA ARG A 4 33.21 56.58 -9.12
C ARG A 4 32.87 56.03 -7.73
N GLN A 5 31.57 55.85 -7.44
CA GLN A 5 31.06 54.62 -6.82
C GLN A 5 29.70 54.25 -7.43
N MET A 6 29.70 53.20 -8.26
CA MET A 6 28.50 52.47 -8.67
C MET A 6 28.17 51.48 -7.55
N LEU A 7 26.97 51.58 -6.97
CA LEU A 7 26.41 50.56 -6.08
C LEU A 7 25.86 49.42 -6.92
N ALA A 8 26.50 48.26 -6.86
CA ALA A 8 25.96 47.00 -7.38
C ALA A 8 25.21 46.28 -6.25
N ILE A 9 23.91 46.06 -6.45
CA ILE A 9 23.06 45.26 -5.55
C ILE A 9 23.21 43.79 -5.96
N PRO A 10 23.67 42.88 -5.07
CA PRO A 10 23.69 41.47 -5.40
C PRO A 10 22.28 40.88 -5.22
N MET A 11 21.69 40.38 -6.30
CA MET A 11 20.54 39.47 -6.22
C MET A 11 21.02 38.14 -5.66
N LEU A 12 20.65 37.81 -4.42
CA LEU A 12 20.76 36.45 -3.91
C LEU A 12 19.69 35.57 -4.57
N VAL A 13 20.11 34.73 -5.49
CA VAL A 13 19.31 33.60 -5.98
C VAL A 13 19.36 32.52 -4.91
N ALA A 14 18.28 32.37 -4.14
CA ALA A 14 18.12 31.23 -3.24
C ALA A 14 17.81 29.97 -4.08
N ALA A 15 18.85 29.17 -4.33
CA ALA A 15 18.68 27.82 -4.87
C ALA A 15 18.05 26.95 -3.78
N LEU A 16 16.73 26.68 -3.88
CA LEU A 16 16.09 25.58 -3.16
C LEU A 16 16.67 24.27 -3.70
N ALA A 17 17.76 23.82 -3.10
CA ALA A 17 18.19 22.45 -3.25
C ALA A 17 17.07 21.58 -2.66
N ALA A 18 16.34 20.86 -3.52
CA ALA A 18 15.51 19.75 -3.09
C ALA A 18 16.45 18.75 -2.41
N GLN A 19 16.52 18.79 -1.08
CA GLN A 19 17.26 17.81 -0.31
C GLN A 19 16.59 16.45 -0.60
N ALA A 20 17.26 15.60 -1.35
CA ALA A 20 16.90 14.20 -1.42
C ALA A 20 16.90 13.69 0.02
N GLN A 21 15.73 13.31 0.55
CA GLN A 21 15.64 12.69 1.86
C GLN A 21 16.51 11.43 1.84
N ASP A 22 17.61 11.48 2.60
CA ASP A 22 18.51 10.35 2.76
C ASP A 22 17.79 9.28 3.58
N ARG A 23 17.24 8.27 2.90
CA ARG A 23 16.45 7.18 3.49
C ARG A 23 17.35 6.11 4.12
N THR A 24 18.30 6.54 4.96
CA THR A 24 19.22 5.63 5.69
C THR A 24 18.47 4.73 6.67
N ALA A 25 17.41 5.25 7.30
CA ALA A 25 16.49 4.44 8.09
C ALA A 25 15.57 3.61 7.18
N ASP A 26 15.30 2.36 7.57
CA ASP A 26 14.38 1.43 6.90
C ASP A 26 13.21 1.08 7.83
N PRO A 27 12.26 2.02 8.04
CA PRO A 27 11.18 1.86 9.02
C PRO A 27 10.21 0.71 8.68
N LEU A 28 10.17 0.26 7.43
CA LEU A 28 9.26 -0.78 6.96
C LEU A 28 9.91 -2.18 6.95
N ALA A 29 11.23 -2.30 7.16
CA ALA A 29 11.89 -3.60 7.22
C ALA A 29 11.32 -4.55 8.27
N PRO A 30 11.06 -4.12 9.53
CA PRO A 30 10.47 -5.00 10.54
C PRO A 30 9.12 -5.59 10.10
N LEU A 31 8.24 -4.76 9.53
CA LEU A 31 6.94 -5.19 9.00
C LEU A 31 7.10 -6.19 7.85
N ALA A 32 7.97 -5.88 6.88
CA ALA A 32 8.24 -6.79 5.77
C ALA A 32 8.77 -8.14 6.30
N GLN A 33 9.69 -8.12 7.26
CA GLN A 33 10.25 -9.35 7.83
C GLN A 33 9.23 -10.14 8.65
N CYS A 34 8.35 -9.48 9.41
CA CYS A 34 7.25 -10.14 10.11
C CYS A 34 6.37 -10.93 9.15
N ILE A 35 5.98 -10.30 8.02
CA ILE A 35 5.22 -11.01 7.00
C ILE A 35 6.02 -12.18 6.42
N ASN A 36 7.31 -12.01 6.15
CA ASN A 36 8.14 -13.06 5.59
C ASN A 36 8.38 -14.25 6.54
N ARG A 37 8.19 -14.08 7.85
CA ARG A 37 8.19 -15.17 8.84
C ARG A 37 6.89 -15.97 8.85
N SER A 38 5.81 -15.44 8.25
CA SER A 38 4.54 -16.15 8.12
C SER A 38 4.60 -17.22 7.02
N GLN A 39 3.46 -17.88 6.77
CA GLN A 39 3.32 -18.77 5.62
C GLN A 39 3.34 -18.05 4.25
N PHE A 40 3.35 -16.71 4.23
CA PHE A 40 3.40 -15.88 3.02
C PHE A 40 4.78 -15.23 2.88
N GLN A 41 5.55 -15.65 1.89
CA GLN A 41 6.97 -15.30 1.77
C GLN A 41 7.25 -14.55 0.46
N PHE A 42 8.11 -13.54 0.47
CA PHE A 42 8.62 -12.93 -0.74
C PHE A 42 10.06 -13.37 -1.02
N LYS A 43 10.42 -13.41 -2.30
CA LYS A 43 11.81 -13.65 -2.75
C LYS A 43 12.56 -12.36 -3.00
N THR A 44 11.86 -11.32 -3.44
CA THR A 44 12.40 -10.00 -3.74
C THR A 44 11.59 -8.93 -3.03
N ARG A 45 12.26 -7.84 -2.70
CA ARG A 45 11.71 -6.67 -2.03
C ARG A 45 12.16 -5.43 -2.77
N ASP A 46 11.22 -4.77 -3.44
CA ASP A 46 11.52 -3.56 -4.21
C ASP A 46 11.16 -2.34 -3.37
N ARG A 47 12.17 -1.60 -2.89
CA ARG A 47 11.95 -0.33 -2.15
C ARG A 47 11.58 0.77 -3.13
N LEU A 48 10.62 1.61 -2.75
CA LEU A 48 10.30 2.80 -3.51
C LEU A 48 11.54 3.72 -3.61
N PRO A 49 11.80 4.29 -4.80
CA PRO A 49 12.91 5.22 -4.95
C PRO A 49 12.68 6.45 -4.08
N ALA A 50 13.76 7.06 -3.60
CA ALA A 50 13.68 8.25 -2.73
C ALA A 50 12.96 9.44 -3.39
N SER A 51 12.95 9.52 -4.72
CA SER A 51 12.22 10.52 -5.49
C SER A 51 10.70 10.32 -5.50
N ALA A 52 10.21 9.13 -5.19
CA ALA A 52 8.78 8.86 -5.07
C ALA A 52 8.30 9.27 -3.68
N THR A 53 7.74 10.49 -3.59
CA THR A 53 7.22 11.09 -2.36
C THR A 53 5.69 11.09 -2.28
N THR A 54 5.02 10.79 -3.39
CA THR A 54 3.55 10.71 -3.47
C THR A 54 3.14 9.69 -4.52
N ARG A 55 1.97 9.08 -4.35
CA ARG A 55 1.25 8.38 -5.43
C ARG A 55 -0.06 9.05 -5.75
N ILE A 56 -0.48 8.93 -7.01
CA ILE A 56 -1.77 9.45 -7.48
C ILE A 56 -2.84 8.36 -7.31
N VAL A 57 -3.99 8.78 -6.82
CA VAL A 57 -5.23 8.01 -6.77
C VAL A 57 -6.21 8.68 -7.72
N ARG A 58 -6.57 7.97 -8.79
CA ARG A 58 -7.52 8.47 -9.78
C ARG A 58 -8.94 8.19 -9.30
N MET A 59 -9.63 9.27 -8.95
CA MET A 59 -11.07 9.25 -8.69
C MET A 59 -11.80 9.54 -10.01
N LYS A 60 -13.13 9.42 -10.01
CA LYS A 60 -13.98 9.66 -11.18
C LYS A 60 -13.93 11.11 -11.64
N GLU A 61 -13.86 12.05 -10.69
CA GLU A 61 -13.94 13.49 -10.96
C GLU A 61 -12.59 14.20 -10.86
N GLU A 62 -11.65 13.64 -10.10
CA GLU A 62 -10.36 14.27 -9.83
C GLU A 62 -9.24 13.28 -9.54
N GLU A 63 -7.99 13.73 -9.65
CA GLU A 63 -6.83 13.00 -9.14
C GLU A 63 -6.49 13.49 -7.74
N ARG A 64 -6.45 12.58 -6.76
CA ARG A 64 -5.98 12.86 -5.40
C ARG A 64 -4.59 12.29 -5.18
N ARG A 65 -3.89 12.78 -4.16
CA ARG A 65 -2.52 12.36 -3.84
C ARG A 65 -2.51 11.71 -2.46
N VAL A 66 -1.72 10.65 -2.35
CA VAL A 66 -1.36 10.01 -1.09
C VAL A 66 0.14 10.18 -0.89
N SER A 67 0.54 10.68 0.27
CA SER A 67 1.94 10.87 0.62
C SER A 67 2.66 9.52 0.81
N THR A 68 3.94 9.48 0.49
CA THR A 68 4.73 8.24 0.59
C THR A 68 6.16 8.58 0.98
N ALA A 69 6.43 8.57 2.28
CA ALA A 69 7.77 8.78 2.82
C ALA A 69 8.70 7.59 2.58
N ASP A 70 8.14 6.38 2.53
CA ASP A 70 8.84 5.14 2.18
C ASP A 70 7.84 4.09 1.68
N GLY A 71 8.33 3.04 1.04
CA GLY A 71 7.47 1.91 0.71
C GLY A 71 8.21 0.72 0.12
N TYR A 72 7.56 -0.44 0.21
CA TYR A 72 7.96 -1.66 -0.45
C TYR A 72 6.87 -2.18 -1.35
N ARG A 73 7.27 -2.77 -2.48
CA ARG A 73 6.47 -3.76 -3.20
C ARG A 73 7.01 -5.15 -2.90
N LEU A 74 6.12 -6.03 -2.46
CA LEU A 74 6.40 -7.40 -2.07
C LEU A 74 5.48 -8.34 -2.86
N MET A 75 6.07 -9.23 -3.66
CA MET A 75 5.32 -10.32 -4.28
C MET A 75 5.37 -11.52 -3.34
N LEU A 76 4.24 -11.84 -2.70
CA LEU A 76 4.12 -12.90 -1.70
C LEU A 76 3.67 -14.21 -2.34
N PHE A 77 4.37 -15.28 -1.99
CA PHE A 77 4.14 -16.66 -2.40
C PHE A 77 3.76 -17.50 -1.18
N ARG A 78 3.20 -18.67 -1.42
CA ARG A 78 2.96 -19.68 -0.38
C ARG A 78 3.54 -21.01 -0.84
N LYS A 79 2.72 -22.00 -1.24
CA LYS A 79 3.21 -23.29 -1.75
C LYS A 79 3.43 -23.24 -3.26
N SER A 80 2.57 -22.50 -3.96
CA SER A 80 2.69 -22.28 -5.40
C SER A 80 3.96 -21.51 -5.81
N SER A 81 4.42 -21.76 -7.04
CA SER A 81 5.44 -20.95 -7.71
C SER A 81 4.90 -19.63 -8.25
N GLN A 82 3.57 -19.41 -8.20
CA GLN A 82 2.94 -18.13 -8.54
C GLN A 82 2.70 -17.28 -7.29
N PRO A 83 2.73 -15.95 -7.41
CA PRO A 83 2.43 -15.06 -6.30
C PRO A 83 0.94 -15.13 -5.95
N PHE A 84 0.64 -15.21 -4.66
CA PHE A 84 -0.72 -15.15 -4.13
C PHE A 84 -1.15 -13.70 -3.87
N VAL A 85 -0.21 -12.84 -3.45
CA VAL A 85 -0.48 -11.42 -3.17
C VAL A 85 0.59 -10.55 -3.79
N ASN A 86 0.18 -9.47 -4.45
CA ASN A 86 1.03 -8.31 -4.70
C ASN A 86 0.74 -7.28 -3.60
N LEU A 87 1.65 -7.17 -2.64
CA LEU A 87 1.50 -6.32 -1.47
C LEU A 87 2.35 -5.06 -1.65
N LYS A 88 1.73 -3.90 -1.43
CA LYS A 88 2.44 -2.64 -1.23
C LYS A 88 2.31 -2.25 0.22
N ILE A 89 3.43 -1.95 0.89
CA ILE A 89 3.42 -1.33 2.21
C ILE A 89 4.08 0.03 2.10
N GLU A 90 3.45 1.06 2.64
CA GLU A 90 3.83 2.45 2.48
C GLU A 90 3.79 3.14 3.85
N ARG A 91 4.75 4.02 4.10
CA ARG A 91 4.74 4.93 5.25
C ARG A 91 4.28 6.29 4.75
N SER A 92 3.21 6.82 5.32
CA SER A 92 2.81 8.21 5.09
C SER A 92 3.90 9.17 5.57
N ALA A 93 4.00 10.33 4.93
CA ALA A 93 4.82 11.42 5.44
C ALA A 93 4.30 11.91 6.81
N ASP A 94 5.21 12.40 7.64
CA ASP A 94 4.87 12.84 8.99
C ASP A 94 3.80 13.95 8.95
N GLY A 95 2.73 13.75 9.73
CA GLY A 95 1.56 14.65 9.75
C GLY A 95 0.54 14.43 8.64
N TRP A 96 0.80 13.56 7.64
CA TRP A 96 -0.09 13.38 6.48
C TRP A 96 -1.03 12.18 6.57
N PHE A 97 -0.82 11.26 7.52
CA PHE A 97 -1.59 10.01 7.58
C PHE A 97 -3.11 10.22 7.60
N ALA A 98 -3.62 11.21 8.34
CA ALA A 98 -5.07 11.45 8.42
C ALA A 98 -5.67 11.83 7.04
N ALA A 99 -4.99 12.71 6.30
CA ALA A 99 -5.42 13.12 4.96
C ALA A 99 -5.25 11.99 3.93
N ASP A 100 -4.15 11.22 4.04
CA ASP A 100 -3.93 10.03 3.21
C ASP A 100 -5.03 8.99 3.43
N ARG A 101 -5.38 8.73 4.70
CA ARG A 101 -6.47 7.83 5.09
C ARG A 101 -7.79 8.28 4.48
N GLU A 102 -8.15 9.56 4.61
CA GLU A 102 -9.40 10.09 4.03
C GLU A 102 -9.45 9.86 2.52
N THR A 103 -8.36 10.14 1.82
CA THR A 103 -8.25 9.90 0.37
C THR A 103 -8.41 8.42 0.03
N ILE A 104 -7.77 7.53 0.77
CA ILE A 104 -7.83 6.09 0.55
C ILE A 104 -9.23 5.53 0.83
N VAL A 105 -9.87 5.95 1.92
CA VAL A 105 -11.23 5.53 2.27
C VAL A 105 -12.21 5.98 1.19
N ALA A 106 -12.14 7.24 0.76
CA ALA A 106 -12.98 7.76 -0.32
C ALA A 106 -12.77 6.96 -1.63
N TYR A 107 -11.52 6.62 -1.96
CA TYR A 107 -11.22 5.81 -3.13
C TYR A 107 -11.81 4.39 -3.05
N MET A 108 -11.69 3.73 -1.91
CA MET A 108 -12.30 2.40 -1.69
C MET A 108 -13.83 2.45 -1.82
N GLN A 109 -14.47 3.49 -1.30
CA GLN A 109 -15.90 3.72 -1.43
C GLN A 109 -16.31 3.95 -2.89
N GLU A 110 -15.55 4.76 -3.62
CA GLU A 110 -15.82 5.00 -5.04
C GLU A 110 -15.64 3.73 -5.88
N MET A 111 -14.59 2.94 -5.63
CA MET A 111 -14.39 1.64 -6.28
C MET A 111 -15.55 0.68 -5.98
N SER A 112 -16.07 0.69 -4.76
CA SER A 112 -17.26 -0.11 -4.40
C SER A 112 -18.49 0.34 -5.17
N ALA A 113 -18.76 1.66 -5.20
CA ALA A 113 -19.95 2.23 -5.83
C ALA A 113 -19.91 2.15 -7.37
N GLY A 114 -18.71 2.22 -7.94
CA GLY A 114 -18.48 2.14 -9.39
C GLY A 114 -18.49 0.72 -9.95
N SER A 115 -18.54 -0.31 -9.10
CA SER A 115 -18.50 -1.69 -9.59
C SER A 115 -19.77 -2.03 -10.37
N ARG A 116 -19.57 -2.49 -11.60
CA ARG A 116 -20.63 -2.98 -12.49
C ARG A 116 -20.63 -4.50 -12.60
N LEU A 117 -19.74 -5.18 -11.86
CA LEU A 117 -19.59 -6.63 -11.92
C LEU A 117 -20.55 -7.27 -10.93
N PRO A 118 -21.42 -8.21 -11.35
CA PRO A 118 -22.37 -8.89 -10.47
C PRO A 118 -21.72 -9.63 -9.30
N GLN A 119 -20.42 -9.95 -9.44
CA GLN A 119 -19.66 -10.77 -8.51
C GLN A 119 -18.98 -9.95 -7.41
N GLN A 120 -18.87 -8.62 -7.54
CA GLN A 120 -18.21 -7.82 -6.52
C GLN A 120 -19.13 -7.65 -5.31
N LEU A 121 -18.64 -8.07 -4.14
CA LEU A 121 -19.31 -7.90 -2.87
C LEU A 121 -19.21 -6.45 -2.38
N PRO A 122 -20.12 -6.00 -1.49
CA PRO A 122 -20.02 -4.69 -0.87
C PRO A 122 -18.67 -4.46 -0.17
N LEU A 123 -18.26 -3.20 -0.06
CA LEU A 123 -17.10 -2.82 0.74
C LEU A 123 -17.23 -3.33 2.17
N GLU A 124 -16.30 -4.19 2.56
CA GLU A 124 -16.16 -4.67 3.94
C GLU A 124 -15.27 -3.71 4.72
N THR A 125 -15.66 -3.43 5.95
CA THR A 125 -14.88 -2.61 6.89
C THR A 125 -14.75 -3.33 8.22
N ASP A 126 -13.53 -3.41 8.76
CA ASP A 126 -13.23 -4.07 10.04
C ASP A 126 -12.10 -3.31 10.76
N THR A 127 -11.86 -3.61 12.03
CA THR A 127 -10.71 -3.10 12.80
C THR A 127 -10.11 -4.20 13.64
N ARG A 128 -8.80 -4.43 13.49
CA ARG A 128 -8.06 -5.49 14.16
C ARG A 128 -6.82 -4.91 14.83
N GLN A 129 -6.74 -4.99 16.15
CA GLN A 129 -5.56 -4.52 16.91
C GLN A 129 -5.19 -3.05 16.58
N GLY A 130 -6.19 -2.19 16.38
CA GLY A 130 -5.96 -0.78 15.99
C GLY A 130 -5.66 -0.56 14.50
N VAL A 131 -5.59 -1.62 13.69
CA VAL A 131 -5.45 -1.55 12.24
C VAL A 131 -6.84 -1.59 11.61
N GLU A 132 -7.21 -0.52 10.91
CA GLU A 132 -8.42 -0.48 10.11
C GLU A 132 -8.21 -1.32 8.83
N VAL A 133 -9.24 -2.07 8.43
CA VAL A 133 -9.22 -2.97 7.28
C VAL A 133 -10.39 -2.63 6.37
N LEU A 134 -10.09 -2.37 5.10
CA LEU A 134 -11.07 -2.10 4.04
C LEU A 134 -10.90 -3.17 2.95
N GLY A 135 -11.97 -3.87 2.58
CA GLY A 135 -11.92 -5.00 1.63
C GLY A 135 -12.94 -4.91 0.51
N LEU A 136 -12.49 -5.04 -0.73
CA LEU A 136 -13.32 -5.26 -1.91
C LEU A 136 -13.07 -6.68 -2.41
N ASN A 137 -14.11 -7.50 -2.43
CA ASN A 137 -14.02 -8.92 -2.73
C ASN A 137 -14.86 -9.28 -3.95
N ASN A 138 -14.44 -10.29 -4.70
CA ASN A 138 -15.33 -10.99 -5.62
C ASN A 138 -15.84 -12.29 -4.98
N ALA A 139 -17.07 -12.67 -5.31
CA ALA A 139 -17.75 -13.81 -4.74
C ALA A 139 -17.21 -15.16 -5.22
N SER A 140 -16.65 -15.22 -6.43
CA SER A 140 -16.27 -16.48 -7.07
C SER A 140 -14.87 -16.48 -7.71
N ILE A 141 -14.10 -17.53 -7.38
CA ILE A 141 -12.81 -17.85 -7.99
C ILE A 141 -12.93 -18.42 -9.41
N ALA A 142 -14.13 -18.83 -9.84
CA ALA A 142 -14.35 -19.38 -11.17
C ALA A 142 -14.60 -18.28 -12.21
N GLU A 143 -15.22 -17.18 -11.77
CA GLU A 143 -15.70 -16.13 -12.66
C GLU A 143 -14.82 -14.87 -12.65
N THR A 144 -13.88 -14.77 -11.71
CA THR A 144 -12.96 -13.63 -11.58
C THR A 144 -11.58 -13.96 -12.14
N LEU A 145 -11.01 -13.11 -12.99
CA LEU A 145 -9.61 -13.22 -13.44
C LEU A 145 -8.74 -12.14 -12.81
N GLY A 146 -7.46 -12.45 -12.57
CA GLY A 146 -6.50 -11.47 -12.05
C GLY A 146 -6.67 -11.20 -10.56
N ILE A 147 -7.14 -10.02 -10.17
CA ILE A 147 -7.30 -9.64 -8.75
C ILE A 147 -8.68 -10.09 -8.28
N ILE A 148 -8.71 -11.01 -7.31
CA ILE A 148 -9.96 -11.49 -6.73
C ILE A 148 -10.38 -10.72 -5.49
N SER A 149 -9.42 -10.21 -4.73
CA SER A 149 -9.70 -9.25 -3.66
C SER A 149 -8.68 -8.14 -3.62
N PHE A 150 -9.16 -6.97 -3.22
CA PHE A 150 -8.37 -5.77 -3.01
C PHE A 150 -8.59 -5.27 -1.58
N TYR A 151 -7.53 -5.25 -0.79
CA TYR A 151 -7.57 -4.78 0.59
C TYR A 151 -6.68 -3.57 0.78
N THR A 152 -7.12 -2.64 1.61
CA THR A 152 -6.25 -1.63 2.21
C THR A 152 -6.34 -1.69 3.73
N LEU A 153 -5.19 -1.78 4.39
CA LEU A 153 -5.06 -1.75 5.84
C LEU A 153 -4.36 -0.46 6.25
N LEU A 154 -4.83 0.14 7.34
CA LEU A 154 -4.46 1.49 7.78
C LEU A 154 -4.13 1.45 9.27
N HIS A 155 -2.88 1.73 9.63
CA HIS A 155 -2.46 1.79 11.03
C HIS A 155 -1.95 3.18 11.39
N ALA A 156 -2.77 3.93 12.13
CA ALA A 156 -2.50 5.32 12.46
C ALA A 156 -1.29 5.51 13.36
N ALA A 157 -1.11 4.62 14.35
CA ALA A 157 -0.01 4.72 15.30
C ALA A 157 1.37 4.62 14.62
N SER A 158 1.46 3.82 13.55
CA SER A 158 2.68 3.68 12.75
C SER A 158 2.60 4.43 11.40
N GLY A 159 1.62 5.30 11.17
CA GLY A 159 1.43 5.99 9.89
C GLY A 159 1.54 5.08 8.65
N THR A 160 1.18 3.79 8.77
CA THR A 160 1.46 2.77 7.75
C THR A 160 0.19 2.41 7.00
N VAL A 161 0.32 2.32 5.69
CA VAL A 161 -0.72 1.88 4.76
C VAL A 161 -0.23 0.60 4.09
N ALA A 162 -1.06 -0.43 4.04
CA ALA A 162 -0.78 -1.63 3.27
C ALA A 162 -1.89 -1.85 2.25
N THR A 163 -1.56 -1.95 0.96
CA THR A 163 -2.49 -2.26 -0.12
C THR A 163 -2.17 -3.63 -0.68
N ALA A 164 -3.09 -4.58 -0.53
CA ALA A 164 -2.94 -5.95 -0.98
C ALA A 164 -3.86 -6.26 -2.17
N TYR A 165 -3.24 -6.66 -3.28
CA TYR A 165 -3.93 -7.23 -4.43
C TYR A 165 -3.82 -8.76 -4.33
N VAL A 166 -4.89 -9.42 -3.88
CA VAL A 166 -4.97 -10.88 -3.77
C VAL A 166 -5.32 -11.46 -5.13
N LEU A 167 -4.49 -12.38 -5.62
CA LEU A 167 -4.51 -12.84 -7.00
C LEU A 167 -5.23 -14.18 -7.14
N ASN A 168 -6.11 -14.28 -8.13
CA ASN A 168 -6.66 -15.55 -8.58
C ASN A 168 -5.69 -16.18 -9.58
N GLN A 169 -4.88 -17.08 -9.06
CA GLN A 169 -3.93 -17.87 -9.85
C GLN A 169 -4.68 -18.90 -10.71
N PRO A 170 -4.08 -19.42 -11.79
CA PRO A 170 -4.64 -20.52 -12.56
C PRO A 170 -4.99 -21.72 -11.67
N ALA A 171 -6.09 -22.40 -12.00
CA ALA A 171 -6.65 -23.47 -11.17
C ALA A 171 -5.67 -24.63 -10.90
N ASP A 172 -4.79 -24.95 -11.86
CA ASP A 172 -3.75 -25.98 -11.76
C ASP A 172 -2.55 -25.56 -10.89
N ARG A 173 -2.46 -24.27 -10.52
CA ARG A 173 -1.33 -23.68 -9.78
C ARG A 173 -1.69 -23.11 -8.43
N ARG A 174 -2.98 -22.88 -8.16
CA ARG A 174 -3.43 -22.15 -6.99
C ARG A 174 -3.59 -23.05 -5.76
N ASP A 175 -3.35 -22.48 -4.58
CA ASP A 175 -3.36 -23.21 -3.30
C ASP A 175 -4.78 -23.54 -2.76
N PHE A 176 -5.83 -23.25 -3.53
CA PHE A 176 -7.24 -23.39 -3.15
C PHE A 176 -8.11 -23.90 -4.31
N ALA A 177 -9.02 -24.83 -4.04
CA ALA A 177 -9.92 -25.40 -5.04
C ALA A 177 -11.32 -24.79 -5.02
N THR A 178 -11.75 -24.25 -3.88
CA THR A 178 -13.13 -23.74 -3.67
C THR A 178 -13.13 -22.31 -3.15
N ASP A 179 -14.26 -21.61 -3.33
CA ASP A 179 -14.44 -20.24 -2.82
C ASP A 179 -14.23 -20.17 -1.30
N ALA A 180 -14.69 -21.18 -0.55
CA ALA A 180 -14.49 -21.26 0.89
C ALA A 180 -13.01 -21.43 1.28
N GLN A 181 -12.23 -22.24 0.54
CA GLN A 181 -10.80 -22.39 0.79
C GLN A 181 -10.04 -21.10 0.46
N TYR A 182 -10.44 -20.42 -0.61
CA TYR A 182 -9.92 -19.11 -0.96
C TYR A 182 -10.17 -18.08 0.15
N GLN A 183 -11.42 -17.95 0.59
CA GLN A 183 -11.80 -17.02 1.65
C GLN A 183 -11.02 -17.28 2.94
N ALA A 184 -10.89 -18.55 3.35
CA ALA A 184 -10.09 -18.92 4.52
C ALA A 184 -8.61 -18.52 4.36
N LEU A 185 -8.00 -18.75 3.19
CA LEU A 185 -6.60 -18.38 2.93
C LEU A 185 -6.40 -16.86 2.90
N ARG A 186 -7.32 -16.13 2.26
CA ARG A 186 -7.37 -14.66 2.25
C ARG A 186 -7.47 -14.12 3.66
N ASP A 187 -8.38 -14.63 4.48
CA ASP A 187 -8.61 -14.14 5.84
C ASP A 187 -7.40 -14.42 6.74
N GLN A 188 -6.73 -15.56 6.56
CA GLN A 188 -5.44 -15.86 7.20
C GLN A 188 -4.36 -14.84 6.82
N PHE A 189 -4.27 -14.47 5.54
CA PHE A 189 -3.33 -13.46 5.08
C PHE A 189 -3.63 -12.08 5.70
N ILE A 190 -4.89 -11.63 5.65
CA ILE A 190 -5.29 -10.33 6.19
C ILE A 190 -5.08 -10.28 7.71
N ALA A 191 -5.36 -11.37 8.43
CA ALA A 191 -5.06 -11.46 9.86
C ALA A 191 -3.55 -11.37 10.16
N ALA A 192 -2.71 -12.09 9.40
CA ALA A 192 -1.26 -12.01 9.55
C ALA A 192 -0.72 -10.61 9.25
N LEU A 193 -1.23 -9.95 8.19
CA LEU A 193 -0.84 -8.60 7.83
C LEU A 193 -1.25 -7.57 8.90
N ALA A 194 -2.49 -7.63 9.38
CA ALA A 194 -2.96 -6.75 10.44
C ALA A 194 -2.12 -6.92 11.72
N HIS A 195 -1.83 -8.17 12.09
CA HIS A 195 -0.98 -8.46 13.25
C HIS A 195 0.43 -7.86 13.09
N CYS A 196 1.11 -8.11 11.97
CA CYS A 196 2.43 -7.54 11.72
C CYS A 196 2.43 -6.01 11.63
N MET A 197 1.33 -5.38 11.17
CA MET A 197 1.20 -3.92 11.16
C MET A 197 1.04 -3.34 12.57
N ALA A 198 0.32 -4.02 13.44
CA ALA A 198 0.16 -3.63 14.84
C ALA A 198 1.45 -3.85 15.64
N ASP A 199 2.15 -4.96 15.39
CA ASP A 199 3.35 -5.36 16.12
C ASP A 199 4.38 -6.07 15.21
N PRO A 200 5.23 -5.31 14.50
CA PRO A 200 6.17 -5.87 13.52
C PRO A 200 7.40 -6.57 14.16
N ALA A 201 7.58 -6.45 15.48
CA ALA A 201 8.74 -6.98 16.19
C ALA A 201 8.58 -8.46 16.59
N HIS A 202 7.35 -8.95 16.68
CA HIS A 202 7.01 -10.35 16.96
C HIS A 202 6.98 -11.21 15.68
#